data_AF-A0AA88XIU5-F1
#
_entry.id   AF-A0AA88XIU5-F1
#
_cell.length_a   1.000
_cell.length_b   1.000
_cell.length_c   1.000
_cell.angle_alpha   90.00
_cell.angle_beta   90.00
_cell.angle_gamma   90.00
#
_symmetry.space_group_name_H-M   'P 1'
#
loop_
_entity.id
_entity.type
_entity.pdbx_description
1 polymer ?
#
loop_
_entity_poly.entity_id
_entity_poly.type
_entity_poly.pdbx_seq_one_letter_code
_entity_poly.pdbx_strand_id
1 'polypeptide(L)'
;MEAFRQTVIDYLLKQEAQQIDVGSTASIVFVLDDVLFVANIGDSRVIGSMAGLVVPLSTDHTPDQTDEHQRIKDTGGYVTWAGGWRVGGVLPFSRAFGYKRLKSYVMAEPGIEVQEISDVVDFIIIATAGLWSTMSNEEPVIAIQSRRGAEEVS
;
A
#
# COMPACT_ATOMS: atom_id res chain seq x y z
N MET A 1 -7.26 -11.67 -13.13
CA MET A 1 -6.80 -10.27 -13.03
C MET A 1 -7.97 -9.28 -13.09
N GLU A 2 -8.71 -9.19 -14.19
CA GLU A 2 -9.77 -8.17 -14.35
C GLU A 2 -10.89 -8.28 -13.30
N ALA A 3 -11.34 -9.49 -12.98
CA ALA A 3 -12.36 -9.69 -11.95
C ALA A 3 -11.90 -9.28 -10.55
N PHE A 4 -10.63 -9.53 -10.20
CA PHE A 4 -10.05 -9.10 -8.92
C PHE A 4 -9.96 -7.57 -8.86
N ARG A 5 -9.42 -6.96 -9.93
CA ARG A 5 -9.36 -5.50 -10.07
C ARG A 5 -10.75 -4.88 -9.92
N GLN A 6 -11.73 -5.36 -10.69
CA GLN A 6 -13.09 -4.85 -10.64
C GLN A 6 -13.73 -5.05 -9.27
N THR A 7 -13.56 -6.22 -8.64
CA THR A 7 -14.14 -6.49 -7.31
C THR A 7 -13.53 -5.59 -6.23
N VAL A 8 -12.21 -5.42 -6.25
CA VAL A 8 -11.51 -4.54 -5.32
C VAL A 8 -11.94 -3.10 -5.57
N ILE A 9 -11.93 -2.63 -6.82
CA ILE A 9 -12.38 -1.29 -7.18
C ILE A 9 -13.84 -1.08 -6.74
N ASP A 10 -14.75 -1.99 -7.04
CA ASP A 10 -16.17 -1.88 -6.68
C ASP A 10 -16.38 -1.84 -5.17
N TYR A 11 -15.70 -2.72 -4.43
CA TYR A 11 -15.76 -2.75 -2.98
C TYR A 11 -15.27 -1.42 -2.38
N LEU A 12 -14.16 -0.91 -2.91
CA LEU A 12 -13.51 0.31 -2.45
C LEU A 12 -14.30 1.57 -2.81
N LEU A 13 -14.80 1.67 -4.04
CA LEU A 13 -15.67 2.77 -4.50
C LEU A 13 -16.99 2.79 -3.72
N LYS A 14 -17.54 1.63 -3.36
CA LYS A 14 -18.74 1.55 -2.51
C LYS A 14 -18.53 2.16 -1.13
N GLN A 15 -17.34 2.02 -0.54
CA GLN A 15 -17.00 2.68 0.73
C GLN A 15 -16.84 4.21 0.55
N GLU A 16 -16.31 4.63 -0.60
CA GLU A 16 -16.11 6.05 -0.92
C GLU A 16 -17.42 6.84 -1.07
N ALA A 17 -18.51 6.18 -1.47
CA ALA A 17 -19.83 6.81 -1.64
C ALA A 17 -20.40 7.45 -0.37
N GLN A 18 -19.85 7.16 0.81
CA GLN A 18 -20.35 7.68 2.08
C GLN A 18 -20.06 9.16 2.32
N GLN A 19 -19.30 9.84 1.45
CA GLN A 19 -19.09 11.31 1.48
C GLN A 19 -18.57 11.83 2.83
N ILE A 20 -17.79 11.00 3.53
CA ILE A 20 -17.22 11.32 4.83
C ILE A 20 -15.86 11.99 4.66
N ASP A 21 -15.58 12.90 5.58
CA ASP A 21 -14.37 13.69 5.59
C ASP A 21 -13.21 13.01 6.37
N VAL A 22 -13.51 11.92 7.07
CA VAL A 22 -12.50 10.96 7.51
C VAL A 22 -12.20 9.97 6.38
N GLY A 23 -11.03 9.35 6.44
CA GLY A 23 -10.56 8.44 5.41
C GLY A 23 -9.55 7.43 5.92
N SER A 24 -9.14 6.52 5.05
CA SER A 24 -8.20 5.45 5.37
C SER A 24 -7.39 5.03 4.15
N THR A 25 -6.22 4.47 4.41
CA THR A 25 -5.46 3.63 3.48
C THR A 25 -6.05 2.22 3.43
N ALA A 26 -5.64 1.41 2.48
CA ALA A 26 -5.85 -0.04 2.51
C ALA A 26 -4.74 -0.77 1.76
N SER A 27 -4.26 -1.85 2.35
CA SER A 27 -3.43 -2.84 1.67
C SER A 27 -4.15 -4.18 1.76
N ILE A 28 -4.44 -4.77 0.61
CA ILE A 28 -5.21 -6.00 0.48
C ILE A 28 -4.33 -7.02 -0.19
N VAL A 29 -4.23 -8.19 0.42
CA VAL A 29 -3.57 -9.36 -0.17
C VAL A 29 -4.62 -10.44 -0.35
N PHE A 30 -4.71 -10.97 -1.55
CA PHE A 30 -5.63 -12.03 -1.90
C PHE A 30 -4.88 -13.13 -2.64
N VAL A 31 -5.06 -14.36 -2.19
CA VAL A 31 -4.46 -15.54 -2.81
C VAL A 31 -5.57 -16.35 -3.45
N LEU A 32 -5.43 -16.63 -4.74
CA LEU A 32 -6.30 -17.53 -5.48
C LEU A 32 -5.44 -18.50 -6.26
N ASP A 33 -5.57 -19.78 -5.93
CA ASP A 33 -4.69 -20.84 -6.41
C ASP A 33 -3.22 -20.44 -6.18
N ASP A 34 -2.38 -20.52 -7.20
CA ASP A 34 -0.96 -20.16 -7.14
C ASP A 34 -0.71 -18.70 -7.56
N VAL A 35 -1.69 -17.82 -7.36
CA VAL A 35 -1.57 -16.40 -7.75
C VAL A 35 -1.86 -15.48 -6.57
N LEU A 36 -0.88 -14.63 -6.28
CA LEU A 36 -0.92 -13.55 -5.31
C LEU A 36 -1.38 -12.26 -5.98
N PHE A 37 -2.45 -11.68 -5.45
CA PHE A 37 -2.93 -10.37 -5.84
C PHE A 37 -2.74 -9.39 -4.68
N VAL A 38 -2.08 -8.27 -4.96
CA VAL A 38 -1.89 -7.20 -3.99
C VAL A 38 -2.50 -5.92 -4.52
N ALA A 39 -3.37 -5.30 -3.73
CA ALA A 39 -3.93 -3.99 -4.01
C ALA A 39 -3.58 -3.03 -2.88
N ASN A 40 -2.99 -1.88 -3.22
CA ASN A 40 -2.57 -0.88 -2.23
C ASN A 40 -3.15 0.50 -2.55
N ILE A 41 -3.61 1.20 -1.51
CA ILE A 41 -4.03 2.60 -1.52
C ILE A 41 -3.41 3.28 -0.30
N GLY A 42 -2.60 4.32 -0.53
CA GLY A 42 -1.95 5.09 0.53
C GLY A 42 -0.53 4.62 0.86
N ASP A 43 -0.07 4.91 2.07
CA ASP A 43 1.31 4.71 2.57
C ASP A 43 1.46 3.47 3.46
N SER A 44 0.47 2.58 3.44
CA SER A 44 0.64 1.21 3.93
C SER A 44 1.38 0.39 2.87
N ARG A 45 2.08 -0.67 3.30
CA ARG A 45 2.97 -1.44 2.44
C ARG A 45 2.85 -2.94 2.66
N VAL A 46 2.98 -3.67 1.57
CA VAL A 46 3.08 -5.12 1.49
C VAL A 46 4.47 -5.49 0.98
N ILE A 47 5.15 -6.38 1.69
CA ILE A 47 6.40 -7.01 1.24
C ILE A 47 6.31 -8.53 1.43
N GLY A 48 7.03 -9.28 0.60
CA GLY A 48 7.18 -10.73 0.72
C GLY A 48 8.61 -11.12 1.07
N SER A 49 8.76 -12.22 1.80
CA SER A 49 10.00 -13.01 1.84
C SER A 49 9.87 -14.12 0.81
N MET A 50 10.78 -14.15 -0.17
CA MET A 50 10.78 -15.13 -1.26
C MET A 50 12.17 -15.75 -1.38
N ALA A 51 12.30 -17.04 -1.06
CA ALA A 51 13.58 -17.73 -0.90
C ALA A 51 14.55 -16.95 0.01
N GLY A 52 14.01 -16.39 1.09
CA GLY A 52 14.75 -15.54 2.03
C GLY A 52 15.04 -14.12 1.56
N LEU A 53 14.68 -13.74 0.32
CA LEU A 53 14.88 -12.39 -0.21
C LEU A 53 13.66 -11.51 0.01
N VAL A 54 13.92 -10.22 0.25
CA VAL A 54 12.88 -9.20 0.42
C VAL A 54 12.36 -8.77 -0.95
N VAL A 55 11.06 -8.92 -1.18
CA VAL A 55 10.38 -8.53 -2.41
C VAL A 55 9.30 -7.50 -2.10
N PRO A 56 9.40 -6.25 -2.58
CA PRO A 56 8.30 -5.30 -2.51
C PRO A 56 7.10 -5.79 -3.32
N LEU A 57 5.93 -5.85 -2.70
CA LEU A 57 4.69 -6.33 -3.34
C LEU A 57 3.66 -5.21 -3.53
N SER A 58 3.99 -4.00 -3.11
CA SER A 58 3.19 -2.81 -3.33
C SER A 58 4.10 -1.60 -3.40
N THR A 59 3.63 -0.57 -4.10
CA THR A 59 4.22 0.76 -4.07
C THR A 59 3.38 1.65 -3.15
N ASP A 60 4.04 2.33 -2.21
CA ASP A 60 3.41 3.37 -1.39
C ASP A 60 2.92 4.50 -2.29
N HIS A 61 1.84 5.18 -1.94
CA HIS A 61 1.34 6.35 -2.67
C HIS A 61 1.69 7.62 -1.91
N THR A 62 2.88 8.17 -2.17
CA THR A 62 3.39 9.35 -1.45
C THR A 62 3.37 10.62 -2.30
N PRO A 63 3.22 11.81 -1.69
CA PRO A 63 3.06 13.06 -2.46
C PRO A 63 4.31 13.52 -3.23
N ASP A 64 5.48 12.95 -2.93
CA ASP A 64 6.77 13.25 -3.55
C ASP A 64 7.15 12.32 -4.69
N GLN A 65 6.39 11.25 -4.90
CA GLN A 65 6.49 10.44 -6.11
C GLN A 65 6.14 11.28 -7.33
N THR A 66 6.95 11.16 -8.38
CA THR A 66 6.88 12.08 -9.54
C THR A 66 5.53 12.02 -10.25
N ASP A 67 4.99 10.82 -10.44
CA ASP A 67 3.69 10.57 -11.07
C ASP A 67 2.53 11.08 -10.19
N GLU A 68 2.55 10.77 -8.89
CA GLU A 68 1.51 11.22 -7.95
C GLU A 68 1.53 12.74 -7.77
N HIS A 69 2.72 13.34 -7.66
CA HIS A 69 2.89 14.78 -7.57
C HIS A 69 2.33 15.49 -8.81
N GLN A 70 2.62 14.96 -10.00
CA GLN A 70 2.12 15.53 -11.25
C GLN A 70 0.60 15.39 -11.33
N ARG A 71 0.05 14.21 -11.02
CA ARG A 71 -1.40 13.96 -10.97
C ARG A 71 -2.13 14.93 -10.04
N ILE A 72 -1.57 15.19 -8.85
CA ILE A 72 -2.14 16.14 -7.89
C ILE A 72 -2.17 17.56 -8.48
N LYS A 73 -1.10 17.99 -9.15
CA LYS A 73 -1.04 19.31 -9.80
C LYS A 73 -2.04 19.44 -10.95
N ASP A 74 -2.13 18.42 -11.80
CA ASP A 74 -3.02 18.42 -12.97
C ASP A 74 -4.50 18.47 -12.59
N THR A 75 -4.82 18.04 -11.37
CA THR A 75 -6.17 18.09 -10.80
C THR A 75 -6.44 19.34 -9.94
N GLY A 76 -5.54 20.34 -10.00
CA GLY A 76 -5.67 21.62 -9.28
C GLY A 76 -5.33 21.54 -7.79
N GLY A 77 -4.78 20.41 -7.33
CA GLY A 77 -4.21 20.27 -6.00
C GLY A 77 -2.79 20.83 -5.92
N TYR A 78 -2.21 20.74 -4.73
CA TYR A 78 -0.81 21.10 -4.50
C TYR A 78 -0.16 20.17 -3.48
N VAL A 79 1.15 20.06 -3.57
CA VAL A 79 2.01 19.36 -2.62
C VAL A 79 2.94 20.38 -1.98
N THR A 80 3.04 20.36 -0.65
CA THR A 80 3.90 21.27 0.10
C THR A 80 4.67 20.54 1.20
N TRP A 81 5.82 21.08 1.59
CA TRP A 81 6.58 20.59 2.73
C TRP A 81 6.03 21.19 4.03
N ALA A 82 5.56 20.33 4.94
CA ALA A 82 5.07 20.69 6.27
C ALA A 82 5.39 19.56 7.27
N GLY A 83 6.66 19.46 7.66
CA GLY A 83 7.19 18.35 8.45
C GLY A 83 7.21 17.02 7.68
N GLY A 84 7.27 17.10 6.35
CA GLY A 84 7.06 16.01 5.40
C GLY A 84 6.28 16.51 4.18
N TRP A 85 6.32 15.78 3.07
CA TRP A 85 5.53 16.12 1.88
C TRP A 85 4.04 15.86 2.14
N ARG A 86 3.20 16.86 1.86
CA ARG A 86 1.76 16.78 2.13
C ARG A 86 0.90 17.28 0.99
N VAL A 87 -0.13 16.52 0.64
CA VAL A 87 -1.19 16.91 -0.29
C VAL A 87 -2.13 17.90 0.38
N GLY A 88 -2.37 19.03 -0.27
CA GLY A 88 -3.16 20.13 0.29
C GLY A 88 -2.59 20.70 1.60
N GLY A 89 -1.32 20.41 1.91
CA GLY A 89 -0.69 20.73 3.20
C GLY A 89 -1.16 19.88 4.38
N VAL A 90 -1.99 18.85 4.16
CA VAL A 90 -2.60 18.06 5.23
C VAL A 90 -2.18 16.58 5.19
N LEU A 91 -2.36 15.88 4.07
CA LEU A 91 -2.22 14.41 4.03
C LEU A 91 -0.81 13.97 3.62
N PRO A 92 -0.18 13.02 4.34
CA PRO A 92 1.16 12.51 4.02
C PRO A 92 1.16 11.45 2.91
N PHE A 93 0.01 11.15 2.30
CA PHE A 93 -0.18 10.19 1.21
C PHE A 93 -1.09 10.79 0.14
N SER A 94 -1.01 10.27 -1.08
CA SER A 94 -1.69 10.82 -2.26
C SER A 94 -2.98 10.10 -2.66
N ARG A 95 -3.21 8.89 -2.15
CA ARG A 95 -4.41 8.08 -2.40
C ARG A 95 -5.03 7.56 -1.12
N ALA A 96 -6.35 7.59 -1.02
CA ALA A 96 -7.12 7.12 0.13
C ALA A 96 -8.63 7.08 -0.14
N PHE A 97 -9.36 6.28 0.62
CA PHE A 97 -10.83 6.37 0.72
C PHE A 97 -11.22 7.52 1.65
N GLY A 98 -12.41 8.09 1.45
CA GLY A 98 -12.86 9.23 2.26
C GLY A 98 -12.05 10.50 1.99
N TYR A 99 -11.91 11.41 2.96
CA TYR A 99 -11.31 12.74 2.72
C TYR A 99 -12.05 13.56 1.65
N LYS A 100 -13.39 13.61 1.75
CA LYS A 100 -14.28 14.32 0.81
C LYS A 100 -13.73 15.67 0.32
N ARG A 101 -13.20 16.51 1.21
CA ARG A 101 -12.70 17.84 0.85
C ARG A 101 -11.48 17.85 -0.07
N LEU A 102 -10.73 16.74 -0.13
CA LEU A 102 -9.50 16.61 -0.92
C LEU A 102 -9.70 15.71 -2.16
N LYS A 103 -10.93 15.26 -2.43
CA LYS A 103 -11.23 14.27 -3.48
C LYS A 103 -10.90 14.70 -4.90
N SER A 104 -10.77 16.00 -5.17
CA SER A 104 -10.29 16.46 -6.47
C SER A 104 -8.89 15.94 -6.80
N TYR A 105 -8.05 15.70 -5.80
CA TYR A 105 -6.65 15.28 -5.99
C TYR A 105 -6.22 14.08 -5.13
N VAL A 106 -7.07 13.58 -4.23
CA VAL A 106 -6.88 12.33 -3.46
C VAL A 106 -7.86 11.28 -3.96
N MET A 107 -7.38 10.35 -4.78
CA MET A 107 -8.21 9.32 -5.41
C MET A 107 -8.21 8.00 -4.64
N ALA A 108 -9.23 7.18 -4.89
CA ALA A 108 -9.39 5.84 -4.32
C ALA A 108 -9.05 4.72 -5.32
N GLU A 109 -8.18 4.99 -6.29
CA GLU A 109 -7.72 3.97 -7.24
C GLU A 109 -6.46 3.25 -6.72
N PRO A 110 -6.52 1.91 -6.56
CA PRO A 110 -5.39 1.15 -6.04
C PRO A 110 -4.30 0.94 -7.09
N GLY A 111 -3.05 0.92 -6.63
CA GLY A 111 -1.99 0.19 -7.34
C GLY A 111 -2.23 -1.31 -7.18
N ILE A 112 -2.18 -2.07 -8.27
CA ILE A 112 -2.41 -3.52 -8.27
C ILE A 112 -1.16 -4.22 -8.79
N GLU A 113 -0.62 -5.10 -7.97
CA GLU A 113 0.48 -6.00 -8.32
C GLU A 113 -0.03 -7.45 -8.31
N VAL A 114 0.45 -8.25 -9.26
CA VAL A 114 0.09 -9.66 -9.39
C VAL A 114 1.36 -10.46 -9.53
N GLN A 115 1.49 -11.50 -8.71
CA GLN A 115 2.67 -12.36 -8.71
C GLN A 115 2.27 -13.83 -8.62
N GLU A 116 2.97 -14.70 -9.34
CA GLU A 116 2.81 -16.14 -9.16
C GLU A 116 3.44 -16.55 -7.82
N ILE A 117 2.66 -17.29 -7.04
CA ILE A 117 3.14 -17.96 -5.84
C ILE A 117 3.85 -19.21 -6.33
N SER A 118 5.14 -19.27 -6.06
CA SER A 118 5.90 -20.52 -6.17
C SER A 118 6.29 -20.98 -4.77
N ASP A 119 6.84 -22.20 -4.68
CA ASP A 119 7.32 -22.81 -3.43
C ASP A 119 8.36 -21.98 -2.65
N VAL A 120 8.79 -20.85 -3.22
CA VAL A 120 9.74 -19.91 -2.63
C VAL A 120 9.10 -18.88 -1.71
N VAL A 121 7.78 -18.69 -1.69
CA VAL A 121 7.17 -17.66 -0.83
C VAL A 121 7.15 -18.13 0.63
N ASP A 122 7.98 -17.53 1.48
CA ASP A 122 8.13 -17.94 2.89
C ASP A 122 7.05 -17.34 3.79
N PHE A 123 6.76 -16.05 3.58
CA PHE A 123 5.74 -15.27 4.29
C PHE A 123 5.54 -13.90 3.63
N ILE A 124 4.41 -13.26 3.97
CA ILE A 124 4.06 -11.90 3.54
C ILE A 124 3.89 -11.03 4.79
N ILE A 125 4.41 -9.80 4.74
CA ILE A 125 4.21 -8.78 5.76
C ILE A 125 3.33 -7.68 5.17
N ILE A 126 2.23 -7.39 5.86
CA ILE A 126 1.38 -6.23 5.59
C ILE A 126 1.43 -5.36 6.84
N ALA A 127 1.80 -4.09 6.69
CA ALA A 127 1.79 -3.15 7.80
C ALA A 127 1.49 -1.72 7.36
N THR A 128 1.08 -0.91 8.32
CA THR A 128 0.84 0.52 8.15
C THR A 128 2.15 1.30 8.28
N ALA A 129 2.11 2.60 7.94
CA ALA A 129 3.24 3.52 8.07
C ALA A 129 3.86 3.56 9.48
N GLY A 130 3.15 3.14 10.53
CA GLY A 130 3.72 3.04 11.89
C GLY A 130 4.94 2.13 11.97
N LEU A 131 4.99 1.04 11.18
CA LEU A 131 6.17 0.19 11.04
C LEU A 131 7.19 0.84 10.09
N TRP A 132 6.75 1.14 8.87
CA TRP A 132 7.62 1.53 7.75
C TRP A 132 8.26 2.91 7.89
N SER A 133 7.77 3.75 8.80
CA SER A 133 8.42 5.03 9.14
C SER A 133 9.66 4.86 10.03
N THR A 134 9.87 3.67 10.60
CA THR A 134 10.98 3.39 11.53
C THR A 134 11.88 2.26 11.09
N MET A 135 11.42 1.43 10.14
CA MET A 135 12.13 0.25 9.67
C MET A 135 12.22 0.23 8.14
N SER A 136 13.37 -0.26 7.66
CA SER A 136 13.58 -0.73 6.29
C SER A 136 12.74 -1.98 5.99
N ASN A 137 12.71 -2.41 4.73
CA ASN A 137 11.98 -3.63 4.36
C ASN A 137 12.68 -4.89 4.89
N GLU A 138 14.00 -4.83 5.07
CA GLU A 138 14.87 -5.93 5.45
C GLU A 138 14.76 -6.28 6.93
N GLU A 139 14.71 -5.28 7.82
CA GLU A 139 14.68 -5.46 9.26
C GLU A 139 13.58 -6.41 9.77
N PRO A 140 12.29 -6.26 9.38
CA PRO A 140 11.25 -7.17 9.85
C PRO A 140 11.38 -8.58 9.26
N VAL A 141 11.90 -8.71 8.04
CA VAL A 141 12.14 -10.02 7.40
C VAL A 141 13.24 -10.78 8.14
N ILE A 142 14.36 -10.12 8.45
CA ILE A 142 15.47 -10.69 9.24
C ILE A 142 14.97 -11.08 10.63
N ALA A 143 14.16 -10.24 11.27
CA ALA A 143 13.61 -10.53 12.60
C ALA A 143 12.73 -11.79 12.61
N ILE A 144 11.90 -12.00 11.58
CA ILE A 144 11.05 -13.18 11.46
C ILE A 144 11.89 -14.43 11.15
N GLN A 145 12.82 -14.34 10.19
CA GLN A 145 13.71 -15.45 9.83
C GLN A 145 14.55 -15.93 11.03
N SER A 146 15.08 -14.98 11.82
CA SER A 146 15.86 -15.29 13.03
C SER A 146 15.05 -16.05 14.08
N ARG A 147 13.75 -15.76 14.22
CA ARG A 147 12.86 -16.46 15.16
C ARG A 147 12.50 -17.86 14.67
N ARG A 148 12.16 -18.01 13.38
CA ARG A 148 11.85 -19.32 12.79
C ARG A 148 13.03 -20.28 12.88
N GLY A 149 14.25 -19.82 12.60
CA GLY A 149 15.46 -20.63 12.75
C GLY A 149 15.78 -21.03 14.19
N ALA A 150 15.27 -20.30 15.20
CA ALA A 150 15.43 -20.69 16.60
C ALA A 150 14.41 -21.76 17.05
N GLU A 151 13.20 -21.76 16.46
CA GLU A 151 12.15 -22.75 16.74
C GLU A 151 12.42 -24.11 16.08
N GLU A 152 13.10 -24.14 14.92
CA GLU A 152 13.46 -25.41 14.25
C GLU A 152 14.62 -26.16 14.91
N VAL A 153 15.36 -25.50 15.81
CA VAL A 153 16.55 -26.06 16.50
C VAL A 153 16.22 -26.49 17.94
N SER A 154 14.98 -26.29 18.41
CA SER A 154 14.49 -26.69 19.75
C SER A 154 13.66 -27.98 19.71
#